data_AF-A0A7W1AQT2-F1
#
_entry.id   AF-A0A7W1AQT2-F1
#
_cell.length_a   1.000
_cell.length_b   1.000
_cell.length_c   1.000
_cell.angle_alpha   90.00
_cell.angle_beta   90.00
_cell.angle_gamma   90.00
#
_symmetry.space_group_name_H-M   'P 1'
#
loop_
_entity.id
_entity.type
_entity.pdbx_description
1 polymer ?
#
loop_
_entity_poly.entity_id
_entity_poly.type
_entity_poly.pdbx_seq_one_letter_code
_entity_poly.pdbx_strand_id
1 'polypeptide(L)'
;ENYFPSVPFHGGFGLMNLHGIPKPAYRAYELLHRLGTEQVLVDGLHETVNAWVVRQEHSVTALLTNHALPRHAIKTQHVRISMSEAPAPRAAYVERIDETHANPRGQWREMGAPDYLSALEVEQLQTASRVAREPHGWKYEDRVVQIEIELPPHAVAAITVELG
;
A
#
# COMPACT_ATOMS: atom_id res chain seq x y z
N GLU A 1 -7.17 -5.67 -36.68
CA GLU A 1 -5.71 -5.57 -36.54
C GLU A 1 -5.41 -5.53 -35.05
N ASN A 2 -4.91 -6.64 -34.49
CA ASN A 2 -4.69 -6.76 -33.04
C ASN A 2 -3.37 -6.07 -32.71
N TYR A 3 -3.45 -4.79 -32.34
CA TYR A 3 -2.32 -4.04 -31.81
C TYR A 3 -1.89 -4.71 -30.50
N PHE A 4 -0.84 -5.53 -30.53
CA PHE A 4 -0.17 -5.97 -29.31
C PHE A 4 0.67 -4.78 -28.85
N PRO A 5 0.28 -4.06 -27.79
CA PRO A 5 1.01 -2.89 -27.35
C PRO A 5 2.40 -3.34 -26.87
N SER A 6 3.45 -2.83 -27.49
CA SER A 6 4.84 -3.02 -27.04
C SER A 6 5.16 -2.19 -25.80
N VAL A 7 4.44 -1.09 -25.61
CA VAL A 7 4.67 -0.13 -24.54
C VAL A 7 4.40 -0.78 -23.17
N PRO A 8 5.36 -0.78 -22.22
CA PRO A 8 5.22 -1.48 -20.94
C PRO A 8 4.03 -1.03 -20.07
N PHE A 9 3.67 0.26 -20.10
CA PHE A 9 2.58 0.83 -19.30
C PHE A 9 1.57 1.58 -20.16
N HIS A 10 0.69 0.82 -20.82
CA HIS A 10 -0.29 1.31 -21.81
C HIS A 10 -1.75 1.31 -21.32
N GLY A 11 -1.98 1.17 -20.00
CA GLY A 11 -3.34 1.14 -19.42
C GLY A 11 -4.07 -0.21 -19.55
N GLY A 12 -3.38 -1.30 -19.88
CA GLY A 12 -3.98 -2.64 -19.92
C GLY A 12 -4.49 -3.13 -18.57
N PHE A 13 -5.50 -4.01 -18.59
CA PHE A 13 -6.22 -4.50 -17.40
C PHE A 13 -5.43 -5.44 -16.47
N GLY A 14 -4.38 -6.10 -16.97
CA GLY A 14 -3.64 -7.10 -16.21
C GLY A 14 -3.01 -6.54 -14.94
N LEU A 15 -2.95 -7.33 -13.87
CA LEU A 15 -2.24 -6.99 -12.62
C LEU A 15 -0.72 -6.88 -12.81
N MET A 16 -0.19 -7.51 -13.86
CA MET A 16 1.19 -7.37 -14.32
C MET A 16 1.20 -6.80 -15.74
N ASN A 17 2.33 -6.22 -16.18
CA ASN A 17 2.52 -5.87 -17.58
C ASN A 17 3.10 -7.03 -18.41
N LEU A 18 3.38 -6.80 -19.69
CA LEU A 18 3.88 -7.81 -20.63
C LEU A 18 5.26 -8.39 -20.29
N HIS A 19 6.02 -7.72 -19.42
CA HIS A 19 7.32 -8.19 -18.89
C HIS A 19 7.19 -8.87 -17.52
N GLY A 20 5.97 -9.12 -17.06
CA GLY A 20 5.73 -9.69 -15.73
C GLY A 20 6.03 -8.73 -14.58
N ILE A 21 6.13 -7.42 -14.83
CA ILE A 21 6.32 -6.41 -13.78
C ILE A 21 4.99 -6.20 -13.05
N PRO A 22 4.90 -6.45 -11.74
CA PRO A 22 3.66 -6.26 -11.00
C PRO A 22 3.28 -4.77 -10.89
N LYS A 23 2.02 -4.45 -11.15
CA LYS A 23 1.45 -3.10 -10.99
C LYS A 23 1.05 -2.87 -9.53
N PRO A 24 0.80 -1.61 -9.12
CA PRO A 24 0.28 -1.29 -7.78
C PRO A 24 -0.91 -2.14 -7.34
N ALA A 25 -1.84 -2.45 -8.25
CA ALA A 25 -2.98 -3.32 -7.97
C ALA A 25 -2.57 -4.75 -7.55
N TYR A 26 -1.56 -5.35 -8.19
CA TYR A 26 -1.02 -6.65 -7.76
C TYR A 26 -0.49 -6.57 -6.33
N ARG A 27 0.24 -5.49 -6.01
CA ARG A 27 0.81 -5.28 -4.68
C ARG A 27 -0.26 -5.09 -3.61
N ALA A 28 -1.38 -4.44 -3.96
CA ALA A 28 -2.52 -4.36 -3.05
C ALA A 28 -3.09 -5.76 -2.73
N TYR A 29 -3.21 -6.65 -3.74
CA TYR A 29 -3.58 -8.05 -3.50
C TYR A 29 -2.53 -8.82 -2.69
N GLU A 30 -1.24 -8.55 -2.90
CA GLU A 30 -0.16 -9.12 -2.10
C GLU A 30 -0.26 -8.70 -0.62
N LEU A 31 -0.57 -7.42 -0.34
CA LEU A 31 -0.82 -6.95 1.02
C LEU A 31 -2.06 -7.62 1.63
N LEU A 32 -3.16 -7.70 0.87
CA LEU A 32 -4.40 -8.37 1.30
C LEU A 32 -4.16 -9.86 1.62
N HIS A 33 -3.35 -10.55 0.82
CA HIS A 33 -3.02 -11.96 1.04
C HIS A 33 -2.24 -12.21 2.33
N ARG A 34 -1.45 -11.23 2.78
CA ARG A 34 -0.65 -11.32 4.00
C ARG A 34 -1.42 -10.94 5.27
N LEU A 35 -2.66 -10.45 5.14
CA LEU A 35 -3.49 -10.12 6.29
C LEU A 35 -3.80 -11.35 7.15
N GLY A 36 -4.32 -11.10 8.35
CA GLY A 36 -4.81 -12.15 9.24
C GLY A 36 -6.15 -12.74 8.85
N THR A 37 -6.70 -13.48 9.80
CA THR A 37 -7.96 -14.23 9.61
C THR A 37 -9.11 -13.65 10.45
N GLU A 38 -8.82 -12.81 11.45
CA GLU A 38 -9.82 -12.22 12.33
C GLU A 38 -9.98 -10.72 12.03
N GLN A 39 -11.10 -10.33 11.44
CA GLN A 39 -11.41 -8.92 11.21
C GLN A 39 -11.93 -8.28 12.51
N VAL A 40 -11.36 -7.12 12.86
CA VAL A 40 -11.75 -6.31 14.02
C VAL A 40 -12.67 -5.20 13.57
N LEU A 41 -13.63 -4.84 14.41
CA LEU A 41 -14.51 -3.69 14.17
C LEU A 41 -13.70 -2.39 14.21
N VAL A 42 -13.96 -1.52 13.24
CA VAL A 42 -13.37 -0.18 13.14
C VAL A 42 -14.47 0.84 13.36
N ASP A 43 -14.25 1.73 14.32
CA ASP A 43 -15.08 2.92 14.53
C ASP A 43 -14.38 4.14 13.92
N GLY A 44 -15.10 4.86 13.05
CA GLY A 44 -14.57 5.95 12.25
C GLY A 44 -15.01 5.87 10.79
N LEU A 45 -15.45 7.00 10.25
CA LEU A 45 -15.85 7.15 8.85
C LEU A 45 -15.23 8.40 8.27
N HIS A 46 -14.75 8.30 7.03
CA HIS A 46 -14.24 9.43 6.27
C HIS A 46 -14.66 9.28 4.80
N GLU A 47 -14.77 10.39 4.08
CA GLU A 47 -15.24 10.41 2.69
C GLU A 47 -14.34 9.62 1.73
N THR A 48 -13.02 9.67 1.94
CA THR A 48 -12.04 9.02 1.07
C THR A 48 -11.21 7.95 1.79
N VAL A 49 -11.19 7.96 3.11
CA VAL A 49 -10.34 7.05 3.89
C VAL A 49 -11.16 5.85 4.33
N ASN A 50 -10.74 4.66 3.92
CA ASN A 50 -11.27 3.40 4.42
C ASN A 50 -10.20 2.70 5.24
N ALA A 51 -10.64 1.95 6.26
CA ALA A 51 -9.76 1.21 7.15
C ALA A 51 -10.34 -0.18 7.42
N TRP A 52 -9.50 -1.21 7.30
CA TRP A 52 -9.79 -2.56 7.75
C TRP A 52 -8.71 -2.98 8.72
N VAL A 53 -9.10 -3.45 9.89
CA VAL A 53 -8.17 -3.94 10.91
C VAL A 53 -8.32 -5.45 11.00
N VAL A 54 -7.21 -6.17 10.88
CA VAL A 54 -7.19 -7.63 10.89
C VAL A 54 -6.14 -8.10 11.89
N ARG A 55 -6.53 -8.99 12.79
CA ARG A 55 -5.69 -9.58 13.83
C ARG A 55 -5.15 -10.93 13.37
N GLN A 56 -3.91 -11.21 13.76
CA GLN A 56 -3.26 -12.52 13.80
C GLN A 56 -2.80 -12.78 15.24
N GLU A 57 -2.31 -13.98 15.52
CA GLU A 57 -1.92 -14.42 16.87
C GLU A 57 -1.03 -13.41 17.63
N HIS A 58 0.02 -12.90 16.97
CA HIS A 58 1.00 -11.99 17.57
C HIS A 58 1.09 -10.63 16.85
N SER A 59 0.10 -10.27 16.05
CA SER A 59 0.11 -9.00 15.33
C SER A 59 -1.29 -8.50 15.00
N VAL A 60 -1.36 -7.20 14.72
CA VAL A 60 -2.56 -6.56 14.17
C VAL A 60 -2.15 -5.66 13.03
N THR A 61 -2.85 -5.78 11.89
CA THR A 61 -2.61 -4.97 10.70
C THR A 61 -3.80 -4.08 10.41
N ALA A 62 -3.57 -2.78 10.32
CA ALA A 62 -4.52 -1.82 9.77
C ALA A 62 -4.19 -1.59 8.29
N LEU A 63 -5.08 -2.02 7.39
CA LEU A 63 -5.02 -1.70 5.98
C LEU A 63 -5.86 -0.45 5.71
N LEU A 64 -5.23 0.59 5.21
CA LEU A 64 -5.85 1.88 4.91
C LEU A 64 -5.83 2.16 3.41
N THR A 65 -6.87 2.82 2.91
CA THR A 65 -6.87 3.40 1.56
C THR A 65 -7.34 4.85 1.62
N ASN A 66 -6.76 5.74 0.81
CA ASN A 66 -7.28 7.07 0.55
C ASN A 66 -7.70 7.15 -0.91
N HIS A 67 -8.99 6.94 -1.21
CA HIS A 67 -9.47 6.84 -2.58
C HIS A 67 -10.67 7.76 -2.81
N ALA A 68 -10.69 8.41 -3.98
CA ALA A 68 -11.80 9.20 -4.47
C ALA A 68 -12.14 8.76 -5.90
N LEU A 69 -13.41 8.85 -6.25
CA LEU A 69 -13.86 8.57 -7.61
C LEU A 69 -13.25 9.56 -8.61
N PRO A 70 -13.08 9.18 -9.89
CA PRO A 70 -12.56 10.09 -10.91
C PRO A 70 -13.29 11.44 -10.91
N ARG A 71 -12.53 12.54 -11.03
CA ARG A 71 -13.03 13.93 -11.01
C ARG A 71 -13.49 14.47 -9.65
N HIS A 72 -13.36 13.68 -8.57
CA HIS A 72 -13.52 14.20 -7.21
C HIS A 72 -12.18 14.69 -6.67
N ALA A 73 -12.21 15.76 -5.88
CA ALA A 73 -11.02 16.27 -5.20
C ALA A 73 -10.57 15.26 -4.14
N ILE A 74 -9.26 15.11 -4.00
CA ILE A 74 -8.63 14.26 -3.00
C ILE A 74 -7.34 14.95 -2.53
N LYS A 75 -7.09 14.87 -1.23
CA LYS A 75 -5.91 15.45 -0.58
C LYS A 75 -5.26 14.40 0.31
N THR A 76 -4.02 14.65 0.70
CA THR A 76 -3.35 13.89 1.76
C THR A 76 -4.17 14.01 3.05
N GLN A 77 -4.36 12.90 3.75
CA GLN A 77 -5.07 12.84 5.02
C GLN A 77 -4.13 12.42 6.14
N HIS A 78 -4.27 13.05 7.30
CA HIS A 78 -3.62 12.62 8.54
C HIS A 78 -4.55 11.66 9.27
N VAL A 79 -4.19 10.38 9.29
CA VAL A 79 -5.00 9.32 9.90
C VAL A 79 -4.37 8.94 11.24
N ARG A 80 -5.18 8.96 12.30
CA ARG A 80 -4.82 8.43 13.61
C ARG A 80 -5.60 7.13 13.86
N ILE A 81 -4.89 6.05 14.12
CA ILE A 81 -5.46 4.77 14.54
C ILE A 81 -5.22 4.63 16.04
N SER A 82 -6.27 4.25 16.78
CA SER A 82 -6.18 3.92 18.20
C SER A 82 -6.71 2.51 18.43
N MET A 83 -5.88 1.65 19.01
CA MET A 83 -6.24 0.27 19.34
C MET A 83 -6.26 0.12 20.86
N SER A 84 -7.47 0.07 21.41
CA SER A 84 -7.70 -0.09 22.86
C SER A 84 -7.57 -1.54 23.31
N GLU A 85 -7.31 -1.73 24.60
CA GLU A 85 -7.13 -3.05 25.22
C GLU A 85 -6.03 -3.91 24.58
N ALA A 86 -5.08 -3.28 23.91
CA ALA A 86 -4.01 -3.96 23.20
C ALA A 86 -2.88 -4.39 24.16
N PRO A 87 -2.26 -5.56 23.92
CA PRO A 87 -0.96 -5.88 24.52
C PRO A 87 0.10 -4.83 24.15
N ALA A 88 1.18 -4.77 24.93
CA ALA A 88 2.28 -3.85 24.64
C ALA A 88 2.93 -4.17 23.28
N PRO A 89 3.08 -3.19 22.37
CA PRO A 89 3.76 -3.40 21.10
C PRO A 89 5.25 -3.72 21.27
N ARG A 90 5.76 -4.61 20.43
CA ARG A 90 7.20 -4.90 20.29
C ARG A 90 7.82 -4.12 19.13
N ALA A 91 7.08 -3.99 18.04
CA ALA A 91 7.49 -3.27 16.84
C ALA A 91 6.26 -2.81 16.06
N ALA A 92 6.43 -1.80 15.21
CA ALA A 92 5.48 -1.48 14.16
C ALA A 92 6.21 -1.16 12.86
N TYR A 93 5.58 -1.50 11.75
CA TYR A 93 6.07 -1.19 10.42
C TYR A 93 4.92 -0.85 9.47
N VAL A 94 5.26 -0.15 8.40
CA VAL A 94 4.34 0.19 7.32
C VAL A 94 4.86 -0.33 5.99
N GLU A 95 3.96 -0.84 5.16
CA GLU A 95 4.17 -1.12 3.74
C GLU A 95 3.21 -0.24 2.92
N ARG A 96 3.73 0.49 1.94
CA ARG A 96 2.97 1.52 1.20
C ARG A 96 2.93 1.27 -0.30
N ILE A 97 1.84 1.70 -0.90
CA ILE A 97 1.64 1.80 -2.35
C ILE A 97 1.05 3.18 -2.61
N ASP A 98 1.82 4.07 -3.23
CA ASP A 98 1.42 5.44 -3.56
C ASP A 98 2.26 5.97 -4.73
N GLU A 99 2.26 7.28 -5.00
CA GLU A 99 3.04 7.85 -6.11
C GLU A 99 4.56 7.62 -5.96
N THR A 100 5.05 7.44 -4.74
CA THR A 100 6.46 7.28 -4.38
C THR A 100 6.84 5.86 -3.93
N HIS A 101 5.87 4.99 -3.62
CA HIS A 101 6.09 3.62 -3.16
C HIS A 101 5.41 2.59 -4.06
N ALA A 102 6.11 1.50 -4.39
CA ALA A 102 5.59 0.40 -5.21
C ALA A 102 4.97 0.85 -6.56
N ASN A 103 5.54 1.91 -7.17
CA ASN A 103 5.05 2.56 -8.38
C ASN A 103 6.05 2.43 -9.55
N PRO A 104 6.10 1.26 -10.21
CA PRO A 104 7.04 1.05 -11.31
C PRO A 104 6.68 1.91 -12.54
N ARG A 105 5.41 2.34 -12.68
CA ARG A 105 5.03 3.27 -13.76
C ARG A 105 5.64 4.66 -13.55
N GLY A 106 5.73 5.12 -12.30
CA GLY A 106 6.44 6.35 -11.94
C GLY A 106 7.90 6.28 -12.39
N GLN A 107 8.60 5.23 -11.97
CA GLN A 107 10.00 5.02 -12.37
C GLN A 107 10.18 4.87 -13.89
N TRP A 108 9.28 4.16 -14.58
CA TRP A 108 9.33 4.06 -16.05
C TRP A 108 9.20 5.43 -16.74
N ARG A 109 8.41 6.35 -16.20
CA ARG A 109 8.33 7.73 -16.71
C ARG A 109 9.63 8.49 -16.49
N GLU A 110 10.27 8.31 -15.33
CA GLU A 110 11.58 8.91 -15.02
C GLU A 110 12.69 8.39 -15.95
N MET A 111 12.58 7.13 -16.41
CA MET A 111 13.45 6.53 -17.43
C MET A 111 13.21 7.11 -18.85
N GLY A 112 12.30 8.07 -19.02
CA GLY A 112 11.94 8.61 -20.32
C GLY A 112 10.84 7.83 -21.05
N ALA A 113 10.12 6.97 -20.34
CA ALA A 113 9.01 6.17 -20.86
C ALA A 113 9.37 5.33 -22.11
N PRO A 114 10.46 4.54 -22.09
CA PRO A 114 10.89 3.78 -23.26
C PRO A 114 9.85 2.73 -23.69
N ASP A 115 9.65 2.62 -25.01
CA ASP A 115 8.76 1.62 -25.63
C ASP A 115 9.34 0.20 -25.56
N TYR A 116 10.67 0.07 -25.50
CA TYR A 116 11.38 -1.20 -25.42
C TYR A 116 12.33 -1.17 -24.24
N LEU A 117 12.17 -2.12 -23.31
CA LEU A 117 13.01 -2.23 -22.13
C LEU A 117 14.16 -3.21 -22.36
N SER A 118 15.35 -2.80 -21.96
CA SER A 118 16.48 -3.69 -21.71
C SER A 118 16.22 -4.56 -20.48
N ALA A 119 17.01 -5.64 -20.34
CA ALA A 119 16.93 -6.50 -19.15
C ALA A 119 17.19 -5.73 -17.84
N LEU A 120 18.10 -4.76 -17.87
CA LEU A 120 18.42 -3.93 -16.71
C LEU A 120 17.24 -3.02 -16.32
N GLU A 121 16.58 -2.39 -17.29
CA GLU A 121 15.40 -1.57 -17.01
C GLU A 121 14.23 -2.41 -16.48
N VAL A 122 14.05 -3.64 -16.99
CA VAL A 122 13.07 -4.58 -16.42
C VAL A 122 13.38 -4.88 -14.96
N GLU A 123 14.64 -5.14 -14.60
CA GLU A 123 15.05 -5.40 -13.21
C GLU A 123 14.82 -4.18 -12.30
N GLN A 124 15.14 -2.98 -12.80
CA GLN A 124 14.89 -1.74 -12.08
C GLN A 124 13.39 -1.56 -11.79
N LEU A 125 12.53 -1.77 -12.79
CA LEU A 125 11.08 -1.68 -12.62
C LEU A 125 10.51 -2.79 -11.74
N GLN A 126 11.06 -4.00 -11.80
CA GLN A 126 10.72 -5.07 -10.87
C GLN A 126 11.05 -4.67 -9.42
N THR A 127 12.15 -3.93 -9.23
CA THR A 127 12.56 -3.43 -7.92
C THR A 127 11.63 -2.33 -7.43
N ALA A 128 11.34 -1.31 -8.24
CA ALA A 128 10.40 -0.24 -7.86
C ALA A 128 8.95 -0.70 -7.70
N SER A 129 8.61 -1.88 -8.21
CA SER A 129 7.31 -2.51 -7.96
C SER A 129 7.17 -3.04 -6.53
N ARG A 130 8.26 -3.38 -5.83
CA ARG A 130 8.17 -4.07 -4.54
C ARG A 130 7.64 -3.14 -3.45
N VAL A 131 6.76 -3.68 -2.61
CA VAL A 131 6.43 -3.06 -1.32
C VAL A 131 7.61 -3.24 -0.37
N ALA A 132 8.03 -2.16 0.26
CA ALA A 132 9.10 -2.16 1.26
C ALA A 132 8.50 -2.03 2.66
N ARG A 133 9.04 -2.80 3.60
CA ARG A 133 8.70 -2.72 5.01
C ARG A 133 9.56 -1.64 5.67
N GLU A 134 8.92 -0.62 6.22
CA GLU A 134 9.60 0.50 6.86
C GLU A 134 9.21 0.57 8.34
N PRO A 135 10.15 0.71 9.28
CA PRO A 135 9.81 0.95 10.69
C PRO A 135 8.91 2.18 10.81
N HIS A 136 7.85 2.07 11.60
CA HIS A 136 6.88 3.15 11.77
C HIS A 136 6.75 3.51 13.24
N GLY A 137 6.41 4.75 13.58
CA GLY A 137 6.29 5.19 14.98
C GLY A 137 4.96 4.79 15.63
N TRP A 138 4.98 4.53 16.95
CA TRP A 138 3.78 4.30 17.76
C TRP A 138 3.95 4.90 19.16
N LYS A 139 2.81 5.16 19.82
CA LYS A 139 2.74 5.45 21.26
C LYS A 139 1.92 4.38 21.96
N TYR A 140 2.25 4.10 23.22
CA TYR A 140 1.53 3.14 24.04
C TYR A 140 1.35 3.69 25.46
N GLU A 141 0.11 3.92 25.85
CA GLU A 141 -0.30 4.45 27.16
C GLU A 141 -1.67 3.86 27.52
N ASP A 142 -1.89 3.50 28.78
CA ASP A 142 -3.18 2.97 29.29
C ASP A 142 -3.80 1.85 28.42
N ARG A 143 -2.97 0.89 27.97
CA ARG A 143 -3.37 -0.22 27.07
C ARG A 143 -3.92 0.24 25.71
N VAL A 144 -3.62 1.47 25.29
CA VAL A 144 -3.97 2.02 23.98
C VAL A 144 -2.72 2.19 23.14
N VAL A 145 -2.70 1.56 21.97
CA VAL A 145 -1.69 1.80 20.94
C VAL A 145 -2.18 2.89 20.00
N GLN A 146 -1.41 3.96 19.85
CA GLN A 146 -1.70 5.05 18.92
C GLN A 146 -0.67 5.08 17.80
N ILE A 147 -1.16 5.14 16.56
CA ILE A 147 -0.34 5.29 15.36
C ILE A 147 -0.91 6.42 14.51
N GLU A 148 -0.02 7.23 13.95
CA GLU A 148 -0.37 8.30 13.02
C GLU A 148 0.32 8.04 11.68
N ILE A 149 -0.38 8.31 10.58
CA ILE A 149 0.16 8.19 9.22
C ILE A 149 -0.38 9.30 8.33
N GLU A 150 0.47 9.84 7.47
CA GLU A 150 0.05 10.63 6.32
C GLU A 150 -0.30 9.69 5.17
N LEU A 151 -1.52 9.81 4.64
CA LEU A 151 -2.04 8.98 3.57
C LEU A 151 -2.29 9.85 2.33
N PRO A 152 -1.35 9.90 1.37
CA PRO A 152 -1.50 10.68 0.14
C PRO A 152 -2.71 10.23 -0.70
N PRO A 153 -3.13 11.03 -1.70
CA PRO A 153 -4.14 10.62 -2.65
C PRO A 153 -3.83 9.26 -3.29
N HIS A 154 -4.85 8.40 -3.35
CA HIS A 154 -4.78 7.05 -3.94
C HIS A 154 -3.78 6.10 -3.28
N ALA A 155 -3.30 6.43 -2.09
CA ALA A 155 -2.40 5.57 -1.33
C ALA A 155 -3.14 4.36 -0.72
N VAL A 156 -2.41 3.25 -0.64
CA VAL A 156 -2.71 2.09 0.19
C VAL A 156 -1.59 1.96 1.20
N ALA A 157 -1.91 1.78 2.48
CA ALA A 157 -0.92 1.54 3.53
C ALA A 157 -1.36 0.36 4.40
N ALA A 158 -0.47 -0.61 4.61
CA ALA A 158 -0.64 -1.65 5.60
C ALA A 158 0.30 -1.35 6.78
N ILE A 159 -0.27 -0.98 7.93
CA ILE A 159 0.49 -0.77 9.16
C ILE A 159 0.31 -2.00 10.03
N THR A 160 1.39 -2.71 10.32
CA THR A 160 1.37 -3.87 11.21
C THR A 160 2.05 -3.52 12.51
N VAL A 161 1.39 -3.86 13.62
CA VAL A 161 1.96 -3.84 14.97
C VAL A 161 2.18 -5.26 15.43
N GLU A 162 3.41 -5.58 15.81
CA GLU A 162 3.76 -6.83 16.47
C GLU A 162 3.51 -6.67 17.97
N LEU A 163 2.77 -7.61 18.55
CA LEU A 163 2.34 -7.57 19.94
C LEU A 163 3.19 -8.53 20.80
N GLY A 164 3.35 -8.19 22.07
CA GLY A 164 4.04 -9.01 23.08
C GLY A 164 3.25 -10.20 23.57
#